data_AF-A0A0C9YTF2-F1
#
_entry.id   AF-A0A0C9YTF2-F1
#
_cell.length_a   1.000
_cell.length_b   1.000
_cell.length_c   1.000
_cell.angle_alpha   90.00
_cell.angle_beta   90.00
_cell.angle_gamma   90.00
#
_symmetry.space_group_name_H-M   'P 1'
#
loop_
_entity.id
_entity.type
_entity.pdbx_description
1 polymer ?
#
loop_
_entity_poly.entity_id
_entity_poly.type
_entity_poly.pdbx_seq_one_letter_code
_entity_poly.pdbx_strand_id
1 'polypeptide(L)' 'MWERTLQDIIRGLRANKNDEAKFIAQAMDEIRKEIKSKDMELKAGAVMKLTY' A
#
# COMPACT_ATOMS: atom_id res chain seq x y z
N MET A 1 -1.41 9.11 11.32
CA MET A 1 -2.16 8.06 10.60
C MET A 1 -1.23 6.86 10.56
N TRP A 2 -1.59 5.73 11.15
CA TRP A 2 -0.72 4.54 11.15
C TRP A 2 -0.56 4.08 9.71
N GLU A 3 0.64 4.22 9.15
CA GLU A 3 0.92 3.87 7.77
C GLU A 3 0.73 2.36 7.60
N ARG A 4 -0.11 1.94 6.65
CA ARG A 4 -0.27 0.52 6.33
C ARG A 4 1.08 -0.01 5.89
N THR A 5 1.60 -0.97 6.63
CA THR A 5 2.87 -1.61 6.29
C THR A 5 2.66 -2.61 5.16
N LEU A 6 3.76 -3.05 4.55
CA LEU A 6 3.72 -4.15 3.57
C LEU A 6 3.03 -5.41 4.14
N GLN A 7 3.23 -5.70 5.43
CA GLN A 7 2.57 -6.82 6.08
C GLN A 7 1.05 -6.68 6.10
N ASP A 8 0.54 -5.46 6.23
CA ASP A 8 -0.90 -5.19 6.23
C ASP A 8 -1.51 -5.36 4.84
N ILE A 9 -0.76 -5.05 3.78
CA ILE A 9 -1.15 -5.34 2.39
C ILE A 9 -1.24 -6.86 2.18
N ILE A 10 -0.23 -7.62 2.63
CA ILE A 10 -0.20 -9.08 2.49
C ILE A 10 -1.35 -9.74 3.28
N ARG A 11 -1.60 -9.28 4.52
CA ARG A 11 -2.74 -9.75 5.33
C ARG A 11 -4.07 -9.39 4.69
N GLY A 12 -4.21 -8.15 4.21
CA GLY A 12 -5.41 -7.66 3.56
C GLY A 12 -5.74 -8.43 2.28
N LEU A 13 -4.74 -8.76 1.47
CA LEU A 13 -4.93 -9.59 0.28
C LEU A 13 -5.46 -10.98 0.65
N ARG A 14 -4.84 -11.64 1.65
CA ARG A 14 -5.29 -12.96 2.14
C ARG A 14 -6.70 -12.95 2.73
N ALA A 15 -7.12 -11.82 3.30
CA ALA A 15 -8.45 -11.64 3.86
C ALA A 15 -9.52 -11.34 2.79
N ASN A 16 -9.12 -10.78 1.62
CA ASN A 16 -10.02 -10.38 0.54
C ASN A 16 -9.96 -11.33 -0.67
N LYS A 17 -9.99 -12.65 -0.44
CA LYS A 17 -9.82 -13.68 -1.50
C LYS A 17 -10.79 -13.59 -2.68
N ASN A 18 -11.96 -13.00 -2.49
CA ASN A 18 -12.97 -12.88 -3.55
C ASN A 18 -12.91 -11.53 -4.29
N ASP A 19 -12.12 -10.57 -3.78
CA ASP A 19 -12.06 -9.18 -4.27
C ASP A 19 -10.60 -8.66 -4.30
N GLU A 20 -9.64 -9.55 -4.54
CA GLU A 20 -8.21 -9.23 -4.54
C GLU A 20 -7.87 -8.08 -5.49
N ALA A 21 -8.46 -8.07 -6.69
CA ALA A 21 -8.24 -7.02 -7.69
C ALA A 21 -8.68 -5.64 -7.18
N LYS A 22 -9.82 -5.56 -6.48
CA LYS A 22 -10.33 -4.30 -5.91
C LYS A 22 -9.45 -3.82 -4.77
N PHE A 23 -9.00 -4.75 -3.92
CA PHE A 23 -8.09 -4.45 -2.82
C PHE A 23 -6.74 -3.92 -3.33
N ILE A 24 -6.16 -4.57 -4.35
CA ILE A 24 -4.91 -4.14 -4.98
C ILE A 24 -5.09 -2.75 -5.62
N ALA A 25 -6.17 -2.52 -6.36
CA ALA A 25 -6.43 -1.22 -6.99
C ALA A 25 -6.48 -0.09 -5.94
N GLN A 26 -7.16 -0.33 -4.82
CA GLN A 26 -7.24 0.63 -3.72
C GLN A 26 -5.88 0.88 -3.06
N ALA A 27 -5.09 -0.17 -2.80
CA ALA A 27 -3.75 -0.05 -2.25
C ALA A 27 -2.81 0.73 -3.20
N MET A 28 -2.93 0.50 -4.51
CA MET A 28 -2.15 1.20 -5.53
C MET A 28 -2.49 2.70 -5.60
N ASP A 29 -3.75 3.08 -5.43
CA ASP A 29 -4.17 4.48 -5.38
C ASP A 29 -3.64 5.20 -4.12
N GLU A 30 -3.62 4.50 -2.99
CA GLU A 30 -3.02 4.99 -1.75
C GLU A 30 -1.50 5.21 -1.94
N ILE A 31 -0.78 4.20 -2.43
CA ILE A 31 0.68 4.28 -2.68
C ILE A 31 1.03 5.43 -3.65
N ARG A 32 0.22 5.65 -4.70
CA ARG A 32 0.41 6.75 -5.67
C ARG A 32 0.26 8.13 -5.03
N LYS A 33 -0.53 8.27 -3.96
CA LYS A 33 -0.63 9.52 -3.19
C LYS A 33 0.58 9.67 -2.26
N GLU A 34 0.94 8.61 -1.57
CA GLU A 34 2.06 8.58 -0.61
C GLU A 34 3.39 8.92 -1.30
N ILE A 35 3.66 8.36 -2.49
CA ILE A 35 4.91 8.61 -3.23
C ILE A 35 5.08 10.07 -3.66
N LYS A 36 3.98 10.83 -3.77
CA LYS A 36 3.99 12.26 -4.08
C LYS A 36 4.19 13.14 -2.85
N SER A 37 4.21 12.56 -1.65
CA SER A 37 4.43 13.28 -0.41
C SER A 37 5.81 13.96 -0.39
N LYS A 38 5.89 15.06 0.36
CA LYS A 38 7.16 15.72 0.72
C LYS A 38 7.80 15.07 1.94
N ASP A 39 7.04 14.29 2.69
CA ASP A 39 7.55 13.45 3.77
C ASP A 39 8.40 12.32 3.17
N MET A 40 9.68 12.28 3.55
CA MET A 40 10.64 11.32 3.00
C MET A 40 10.43 9.91 3.54
N GLU A 41 9.96 9.78 4.79
CA GLU A 41 9.69 8.48 5.41
C GLU A 41 8.51 7.81 4.73
N LEU A 42 7.41 8.56 4.57
CA LEU A 42 6.22 8.11 3.85
C LEU A 42 6.54 7.76 2.38
N LYS A 43 7.36 8.57 1.71
CA LYS A 43 7.80 8.30 0.33
C LYS A 43 8.63 7.02 0.25
N ALA A 44 9.58 6.82 1.16
CA ALA A 44 10.39 5.61 1.20
C ALA A 44 9.52 4.36 1.43
N GLY A 45 8.56 4.44 2.36
CA GLY A 45 7.58 3.40 2.59
C GLY A 45 6.75 3.07 1.35
N ALA A 46 6.29 4.08 0.62
CA ALA A 46 5.55 3.90 -0.64
C ALA A 46 6.37 3.18 -1.72
N VAL A 47 7.66 3.51 -1.85
CA VAL A 47 8.57 2.84 -2.79
C VAL A 47 8.76 1.36 -2.41
N MET A 48 8.96 1.06 -1.13
CA MET A 48 9.09 -0.33 -0.66
C MET A 48 7.85 -1.17 -0.94
N LYS A 49 6.65 -0.57 -0.82
CA LYS A 49 5.37 -1.24 -1.13
C LYS A 49 5.22 -1.58 -2.62
N LEU A 50 5.89 -0.86 -3.54
CA LEU A 50 5.84 -1.12 -4.99
C LEU A 50 6.81 -2.21 -5.45
N THR A 51 7.91 -2.41 -4.73
CA THR A 51 8.97 -3.35 -5.12
C THR A 51 8.71 -4.79 -4.70
N TYR A 52 7.65 -5.03 -3.92
CA TYR A 52 7.25 -6.34 -3.42
C TYR A 52 6.03 -6.84 -4.19
#